data_AF-A0A533WG08-F1
#
_entry.id   AF-A0A533WG08-F1
#
_cell.length_a   1.000
_cell.length_b   1.000
_cell.length_c   1.000
_cell.angle_alpha   90.00
_cell.angle_beta   90.00
_cell.angle_gamma   90.00
#
_symmetry.space_group_name_H-M   'P 1'
#
loop_
_entity.id
_entity.type
_entity.pdbx_description
1 polymer ?
#
loop_
_entity_poly.entity_id
_entity_poly.type
_entity_poly.pdbx_seq_one_letter_code
_entity_poly.pdbx_strand_id
1 'polypeptide(L)'
;MAYRLPLKVIGVHREDGVKGKIASTIKEIELHRRELESMRNRLAQRRKLLYDTTVRALTAKDKSKANVYANEWAELRKVAKVVYASELALTQVILRLESINDVGDVISHMSTAFKVLRKVSKTVQGLVPALDQASEEINTTLTETMAEIGNVTPSISLNLQTESGEELVEQARKYAEEQAEEMQRNLTVTPEAIRRQTGNSLRVPVLATGEDDGEKRFLGVLYTSAREDGSEDQVLKYASAHAGAVDVNDASKTLALQPDEVEHAMLKLLSEGRVKLVRSGEEQG
;
A
#
# COMPACT_ATOMS: atom_id res chain seq x y z
N MET A 1 8.17 52.83 -30.63
CA MET A 1 8.40 51.48 -30.08
C MET A 1 8.97 51.64 -28.67
N ALA A 2 8.20 51.35 -27.64
CA ALA A 2 8.65 51.44 -26.25
C ALA A 2 9.12 50.05 -25.78
N TYR A 3 10.43 49.89 -25.56
CA TYR A 3 10.99 48.67 -25.00
C TYR A 3 10.68 48.64 -23.50
N ARG A 4 9.84 47.68 -23.06
CA ARG A 4 9.67 47.38 -21.63
C ARG A 4 10.90 46.60 -21.16
N LEU A 5 11.59 47.13 -20.15
CA LEU A 5 12.68 46.45 -19.45
C LEU A 5 12.18 45.12 -18.84
N PRO A 6 13.03 44.07 -18.80
CA PRO A 6 12.65 42.80 -18.17
C PRO A 6 12.48 43.00 -16.67
N LEU A 7 11.30 42.63 -16.16
CA LEU A 7 11.01 42.61 -14.73
C LEU A 7 11.95 41.59 -14.06
N LYS A 8 12.87 42.09 -13.24
CA LYS A 8 13.67 41.26 -12.35
C LYS A 8 12.77 40.85 -11.19
N VAL A 9 12.45 39.56 -11.11
CA VAL A 9 11.69 38.99 -9.98
C VAL A 9 12.54 39.16 -8.73
N ILE A 10 12.22 40.18 -7.94
CA ILE A 10 12.74 40.33 -6.58
C ILE A 10 12.07 39.23 -5.77
N GLY A 11 12.88 38.25 -5.38
CA GLY A 11 12.60 37.13 -4.46
C GLY A 11 11.13 36.83 -4.16
N VAL A 12 10.67 35.66 -4.60
CA VAL A 12 9.48 35.03 -4.02
C VAL A 12 9.72 34.94 -2.51
N HIS A 13 9.05 35.80 -1.74
CA HIS A 13 8.94 35.65 -0.30
C HIS A 13 8.10 34.38 -0.07
N ARG A 14 8.75 33.22 -0.08
CA ARG A 14 8.25 32.07 0.67
C ARG A 14 8.60 32.40 2.11
N GLU A 15 7.76 33.22 2.75
CA GLU A 15 7.67 33.10 4.20
C GLU A 15 7.21 31.66 4.41
N ASP A 16 8.12 30.81 4.88
CA ASP A 16 7.77 29.51 5.44
C ASP A 16 6.99 29.79 6.72
N GLY A 17 5.74 30.22 6.55
CA GLY A 17 4.79 30.40 7.63
C GLY A 17 4.64 29.09 8.40
N VAL A 18 3.93 29.15 9.53
CA VAL A 18 3.71 27.99 10.40
C VAL A 18 3.25 26.76 9.60
N LYS A 19 2.41 26.95 8.57
CA LYS A 19 1.98 25.92 7.61
C LYS A 19 3.13 25.27 6.82
N GLY A 20 4.05 26.09 6.27
CA GLY A 20 5.21 25.59 5.53
C GLY A 20 6.13 24.75 6.42
N LYS A 21 6.32 25.18 7.67
CA LYS A 21 7.10 24.44 8.67
C LYS A 21 6.44 23.13 9.07
N ILE A 22 5.12 23.13 9.32
CA ILE A 22 4.37 21.91 9.61
C ILE A 22 4.50 20.91 8.46
N ALA A 23 4.32 21.37 7.21
CA ALA A 23 4.44 20.51 6.04
C ALA A 23 5.86 19.93 5.87
N SER A 24 6.91 20.73 6.08
CA SER A 24 8.28 20.21 6.05
C SER A 24 8.55 19.20 7.17
N THR A 25 8.05 19.46 8.38
CA THR A 25 8.20 18.55 9.52
C THR A 25 7.46 17.23 9.30
N ILE A 26 6.24 17.26 8.77
CA ILE A 26 5.51 16.03 8.38
C ILE A 26 6.37 15.19 7.43
N LYS A 27 6.95 15.83 6.39
CA LYS A 27 7.80 15.15 5.41
C LYS A 27 9.05 14.52 6.03
N GLU A 28 9.69 15.21 6.98
CA GLU A 28 10.84 14.69 7.72
C GLU A 28 10.46 13.48 8.60
N ILE A 29 9.34 13.59 9.32
CA ILE A 29 8.83 12.49 10.16
C ILE A 29 8.45 11.27 9.30
N GLU A 30 7.84 11.48 8.14
CA GLU A 30 7.54 10.39 7.20
C GLU A 30 8.78 9.67 6.68
N LEU A 31 9.90 10.39 6.50
CA LEU A 31 11.16 9.77 6.13
C LEU A 31 11.62 8.81 7.22
N HIS A 32 11.65 9.27 8.48
CA HIS A 32 12.04 8.43 9.62
C HIS A 32 11.07 7.28 9.86
N ARG A 33 9.76 7.48 9.67
CA ARG A 33 8.76 6.40 9.73
C ARG A 33 9.07 5.29 8.72
N ARG A 34 9.41 5.65 7.47
CA ARG A 34 9.80 4.69 6.42
C ARG A 34 11.11 3.97 6.73
N GLU A 35 12.07 4.65 7.37
CA GLU A 35 13.31 4.01 7.84
C GLU A 35 13.02 2.95 8.91
N LEU A 36 12.12 3.24 9.87
CA LEU A 36 11.68 2.28 10.87
C LEU A 36 10.94 1.10 10.23
N GLU A 37 10.10 1.35 9.23
CA GLU A 37 9.42 0.29 8.47
C GLU A 37 10.43 -0.65 7.77
N SER A 38 11.44 -0.07 7.11
CA SER A 38 12.54 -0.84 6.50
C SER A 38 13.31 -1.65 7.55
N MET A 39 13.61 -1.05 8.70
CA MET A 39 14.26 -1.74 9.82
C MET A 39 13.40 -2.90 10.35
N ARG A 40 12.09 -2.70 10.51
CA ARG A 40 11.13 -3.72 10.92
C ARG A 40 11.15 -4.91 9.97
N ASN A 41 11.15 -4.65 8.66
CA ASN A 41 11.18 -5.69 7.63
C ASN A 41 12.50 -6.48 7.67
N ARG A 42 13.65 -5.82 7.84
CA ARG A 42 14.95 -6.47 8.01
C ARG A 42 15.02 -7.32 9.28
N LEU A 43 14.47 -6.83 10.40
CA LEU A 43 14.37 -7.60 11.65
C LEU A 43 13.49 -8.85 11.47
N ALA A 44 12.38 -8.75 10.73
CA ALA A 44 11.53 -9.88 10.43
C ALA A 44 12.25 -10.96 9.59
N GLN A 45 12.99 -10.54 8.55
CA GLN A 45 13.81 -11.44 7.74
C GLN A 45 14.91 -12.14 8.57
N ARG A 46 15.64 -11.38 9.39
CA ARG A 46 16.68 -11.94 10.27
C ARG A 46 16.11 -12.91 11.29
N ARG A 47 14.94 -12.63 11.85
CA ARG A 47 14.21 -13.56 12.74
C ARG A 47 13.81 -14.84 12.02
N LYS A 48 13.32 -14.75 10.78
CA LYS A 48 13.00 -15.94 9.97
C LYS A 48 14.24 -16.81 9.78
N LEU A 49 15.37 -16.19 9.40
CA LEU A 49 16.63 -16.91 9.23
C LEU A 49 17.11 -17.58 10.53
N LEU A 50 17.01 -16.89 11.67
CA LEU A 50 17.37 -17.46 12.97
C LEU A 50 16.48 -18.65 13.35
N TYR A 51 15.20 -18.58 13.04
CA TYR A 51 14.28 -19.68 13.24
C TYR A 51 14.70 -20.90 12.39
N ASP A 52 14.95 -20.70 11.10
CA ASP A 52 15.37 -21.76 10.20
C ASP A 52 16.73 -22.38 10.63
N THR A 53 17.69 -21.55 11.08
CA THR A 53 18.96 -22.05 11.63
C THR A 53 18.79 -22.82 12.93
N THR A 54 17.84 -22.41 13.77
CA THR A 54 17.51 -23.12 15.02
C THR A 54 16.98 -24.52 14.70
N VAL A 55 16.05 -24.64 13.75
CA VAL A 55 15.51 -25.93 13.29
C VAL A 55 16.61 -26.83 12.72
N ARG A 56 17.52 -26.28 11.91
CA ARG A 56 18.69 -27.02 11.40
C ARG A 56 19.61 -27.51 12.51
N ALA A 57 19.93 -26.67 13.48
CA ALA A 57 20.77 -27.05 14.62
C ALA A 57 20.14 -28.15 15.48
N LEU A 58 18.82 -28.09 15.70
CA LEU A 58 18.07 -29.14 16.39
C LEU A 58 18.09 -30.46 15.62
N THR A 59 17.95 -30.42 14.30
CA THR A 59 18.02 -31.61 13.42
C THR A 59 19.40 -32.26 13.47
N ALA A 60 20.47 -31.44 13.52
CA ALA A 60 21.84 -31.88 13.72
C ALA A 60 22.15 -32.34 15.17
N LYS A 61 21.15 -32.35 16.07
CA LYS A 61 21.27 -32.65 17.51
C LYS A 61 22.23 -31.74 18.27
N ASP A 62 22.57 -30.57 17.73
CA ASP A 62 23.41 -29.56 18.37
C ASP A 62 22.52 -28.60 19.20
N LYS A 63 22.14 -29.06 20.40
CA LYS A 63 21.27 -28.32 21.32
C LYS A 63 21.88 -26.98 21.77
N SER A 64 23.20 -26.92 21.92
CA SER A 64 23.88 -25.70 22.36
C SER A 64 23.73 -24.59 21.33
N LYS A 65 23.97 -24.87 20.04
CA LYS A 65 23.74 -23.87 18.98
C LYS A 65 22.27 -23.49 18.83
N ALA A 66 21.37 -24.46 18.92
CA ALA A 66 19.93 -24.19 18.86
C ALA A 66 19.49 -23.19 19.95
N ASN A 67 19.96 -23.37 21.19
CA ASN A 67 19.65 -22.46 22.29
C ASN A 67 20.19 -21.03 22.05
N VAL A 68 21.41 -20.89 21.52
CA VAL A 68 21.97 -19.57 21.20
C VAL A 68 21.13 -18.85 20.15
N TYR A 69 20.75 -19.53 19.06
CA TYR A 69 19.92 -18.93 18.01
C TYR A 69 18.49 -18.60 18.48
N ALA A 70 17.91 -19.45 19.34
CA ALA A 70 16.61 -19.20 19.94
C ALA A 70 16.61 -17.95 20.85
N ASN A 71 17.68 -17.77 21.64
CA ASN A 71 17.83 -16.59 22.49
C ASN A 71 17.95 -15.31 21.66
N GLU A 72 18.80 -15.31 20.62
CA GLU A 72 18.91 -14.17 19.70
C GLU A 72 17.57 -13.86 19.00
N TRP A 73 16.80 -14.89 18.61
CA TRP A 73 15.47 -14.70 18.05
C TRP A 73 14.53 -13.97 19.02
N ALA A 74 14.57 -14.33 20.30
CA ALA A 74 13.75 -13.71 21.34
C ALA A 74 14.16 -12.25 21.58
N GLU A 75 15.45 -11.94 21.59
CA GLU A 75 15.94 -10.55 21.70
C GLU A 75 15.53 -9.71 20.47
N LEU A 76 15.69 -10.23 19.24
CA LEU A 76 15.21 -9.54 18.04
C LEU A 76 13.70 -9.32 18.04
N ARG A 77 12.92 -10.23 18.65
CA ARG A 77 11.47 -10.03 18.82
C ARG A 77 11.17 -8.83 19.72
N LYS A 78 11.93 -8.62 20.80
CA LYS A 78 11.77 -7.46 21.68
C LYS A 78 12.12 -6.17 20.93
N VAL A 79 13.23 -6.15 20.20
CA VAL A 79 13.64 -4.99 19.38
C VAL A 79 12.58 -4.67 18.32
N ALA A 80 12.04 -5.68 17.63
CA ALA A 80 10.99 -5.49 16.62
C ALA A 80 9.71 -4.86 17.20
N LYS A 81 9.34 -5.20 18.45
CA LYS A 81 8.20 -4.55 19.13
C LYS A 81 8.45 -3.07 19.37
N VAL A 82 9.66 -2.70 19.80
CA VAL A 82 10.03 -1.30 20.04
C VAL A 82 9.99 -0.53 18.73
N VAL A 83 10.59 -1.06 17.65
CA VAL A 83 10.55 -0.44 16.32
C VAL A 83 9.11 -0.21 15.84
N TYR A 84 8.24 -1.21 16.00
CA TYR A 84 6.83 -1.09 15.63
C TYR A 84 6.09 -0.04 16.46
N ALA A 85 6.34 0.01 17.77
CA ALA A 85 5.77 1.05 18.63
C ALA A 85 6.23 2.45 18.22
N SER A 86 7.50 2.62 17.86
CA SER A 86 8.03 3.88 17.34
C SER A 86 7.40 4.27 16.00
N GLU A 87 7.21 3.33 15.08
CA GLU A 87 6.51 3.57 13.81
C GLU A 87 5.08 4.10 14.03
N LEU A 88 4.35 3.49 14.96
CA LEU A 88 3.00 3.90 15.32
C LEU A 88 2.97 5.28 15.98
N ALA A 89 3.92 5.57 16.88
CA ALA A 89 4.07 6.88 17.49
C ALA A 89 4.34 7.97 16.44
N LEU A 90 5.22 7.73 15.46
CA LEU A 90 5.46 8.68 14.37
C LEU A 90 4.21 8.88 13.50
N THR A 91 3.46 7.81 13.24
CA THR A 91 2.17 7.88 12.52
C THR A 91 1.18 8.78 13.27
N GLN A 92 1.06 8.61 14.59
CA GLN A 92 0.19 9.44 15.42
C GLN A 92 0.61 10.92 15.38
N VAL A 93 1.92 11.21 15.44
CA VAL A 93 2.42 12.58 15.35
C VAL A 93 2.09 13.21 13.99
N ILE A 94 2.25 12.48 12.89
CA ILE A 94 1.88 12.95 11.55
C ILE A 94 0.39 13.34 11.52
N LEU A 95 -0.50 12.45 11.95
CA LEU A 95 -1.95 12.69 11.96
C LEU A 95 -2.34 13.92 12.81
N ARG A 96 -1.62 14.14 13.92
CA ARG A 96 -1.83 15.33 14.78
C ARG A 96 -1.38 16.61 14.08
N LEU A 97 -0.23 16.59 13.41
CA LEU A 97 0.26 17.74 12.65
C LEU A 97 -0.65 18.07 11.47
N GLU A 98 -1.24 17.06 10.82
CA GLU A 98 -2.27 17.25 9.79
C GLU A 98 -3.52 17.93 10.38
N SER A 99 -4.01 17.45 11.52
CA SER A 99 -5.15 18.08 12.23
C SER A 99 -4.87 19.55 12.60
N ILE A 100 -3.66 19.85 13.08
CA ILE A 100 -3.23 21.23 13.38
C ILE A 100 -3.22 22.09 12.11
N ASN A 101 -2.75 21.53 10.99
CA ASN A 101 -2.76 22.23 9.71
C ASN A 101 -4.19 22.53 9.23
N ASP A 102 -5.12 21.58 9.36
CA ASP A 102 -6.52 21.76 8.97
C ASP A 102 -7.21 22.85 9.80
N VAL A 103 -6.98 22.86 11.11
CA VAL A 103 -7.47 23.93 12.01
C VAL A 103 -6.86 25.29 11.61
N GLY A 104 -5.57 25.32 11.25
CA GLY A 104 -4.92 26.52 10.73
C GLY A 104 -5.56 27.06 9.45
N ASP A 105 -5.99 26.17 8.55
CA ASP A 105 -6.70 26.54 7.33
C ASP A 105 -8.09 27.11 7.63
N VAL A 106 -8.83 26.53 8.58
CA VAL A 106 -10.09 27.09 9.07
C VAL A 106 -9.89 28.51 9.61
N ILE A 107 -8.89 28.75 10.47
CA ILE A 107 -8.58 30.09 11.00
C ILE A 107 -8.36 31.09 9.85
N SER A 108 -7.59 30.70 8.83
CA SER A 108 -7.27 31.54 7.67
C SER A 108 -8.53 31.92 6.87
N HIS A 109 -9.40 30.95 6.62
CA HIS A 109 -10.69 31.18 5.95
C HIS A 109 -11.61 32.09 6.77
N MET A 110 -11.72 31.84 8.07
CA MET A 110 -12.55 32.65 8.97
C MET A 110 -12.05 34.09 9.06
N SER A 111 -10.73 34.29 9.22
CA SER A 111 -10.12 35.62 9.19
C SER A 111 -10.47 36.39 7.92
N THR A 112 -10.48 35.70 6.78
CA THR A 112 -10.84 36.29 5.48
C THR A 112 -12.33 36.64 5.42
N ALA A 113 -13.22 35.75 5.88
CA ALA A 113 -14.66 36.02 5.96
C ALA A 113 -14.97 37.23 6.86
N PHE A 114 -14.36 37.32 8.04
CA PHE A 114 -14.52 38.46 8.95
C PHE A 114 -14.00 39.77 8.34
N LYS A 115 -12.88 39.75 7.60
CA LYS A 115 -12.38 40.93 6.87
C LYS A 115 -13.40 41.42 5.84
N VAL A 116 -14.08 40.52 5.13
CA VAL A 116 -15.14 40.88 4.17
C VAL A 116 -16.35 41.46 4.93
N LEU A 117 -16.78 40.80 6.00
CA LEU A 117 -17.95 41.24 6.77
C LEU A 117 -17.74 42.60 7.43
N ARG A 118 -16.54 42.90 7.96
CA ARG A 118 -16.19 44.24 8.47
C ARG A 118 -16.25 45.32 7.39
N LYS A 119 -15.91 45.02 6.13
CA LYS A 119 -16.03 45.99 5.02
C LYS A 119 -17.49 46.36 4.75
N VAL A 120 -18.40 45.40 4.82
CA VAL A 120 -19.85 45.60 4.64
C VAL A 120 -20.49 46.27 5.87
N SER A 121 -20.07 45.88 7.08
CA SER A 121 -20.54 46.44 8.34
C SER A 121 -20.22 47.94 8.50
N LYS A 122 -19.09 48.41 7.95
CA LYS A 122 -18.82 49.86 7.84
C LYS A 122 -19.85 50.61 6.99
N THR A 123 -20.55 49.92 6.09
CA THR A 123 -21.64 50.46 5.27
C THR A 123 -23.00 50.40 5.99
N VAL A 124 -23.16 49.53 6.99
CA VAL A 124 -24.39 49.32 7.77
C VAL A 124 -24.13 49.67 9.24
N GLN A 125 -24.33 50.95 9.61
CA GLN A 125 -24.11 51.44 10.97
C GLN A 125 -24.90 50.62 12.00
N GLY A 126 -24.20 50.01 12.96
CA GLY A 126 -24.80 49.36 14.14
C GLY A 126 -24.40 47.91 14.40
N LEU A 127 -23.82 47.20 13.42
CA LEU A 127 -23.51 45.77 13.55
C LEU A 127 -22.04 45.45 13.91
N VAL A 128 -21.15 46.46 13.90
CA VAL A 128 -19.71 46.28 14.16
C VAL A 128 -19.41 45.68 15.55
N PRO A 129 -19.99 46.18 16.67
CA PRO A 129 -19.61 45.69 18.00
C PRO A 129 -19.99 44.22 18.24
N ALA A 130 -21.20 43.81 17.82
CA ALA A 130 -21.65 42.42 17.94
C ALA A 130 -20.83 41.47 17.07
N LEU A 131 -20.38 41.93 15.90
CA LEU A 131 -19.50 41.17 15.02
C LEU A 131 -18.10 40.98 15.61
N ASP A 132 -17.55 42.02 16.23
CA ASP A 132 -16.24 41.96 16.88
C ASP A 132 -16.26 40.97 18.05
N GLN A 133 -17.33 40.98 18.87
CA GLN A 133 -17.52 40.02 19.95
C GLN A 133 -17.58 38.57 19.42
N ALA A 134 -18.41 38.29 18.41
CA ALA A 134 -18.51 36.94 17.85
C ALA A 134 -17.18 36.47 17.23
N SER A 135 -16.42 37.37 16.61
CA SER A 135 -15.08 37.05 16.08
C SER A 135 -14.08 36.73 17.19
N GLU A 136 -14.16 37.38 18.34
CA GLU A 136 -13.29 37.16 19.49
C GLU A 136 -13.60 35.84 20.21
N GLU A 137 -14.89 35.55 20.41
CA GLU A 137 -15.36 34.27 20.97
C GLU A 137 -14.86 33.09 20.13
N ILE A 138 -15.05 33.15 18.80
CA ILE A 138 -14.61 32.07 17.91
C ILE A 138 -13.08 31.93 17.88
N ASN A 139 -12.33 33.04 17.89
CA ASN A 139 -10.87 32.99 17.92
C ASN A 139 -10.36 32.34 19.23
N THR A 140 -11.00 32.66 20.34
CA THR A 140 -10.72 32.05 21.65
C THR A 140 -10.95 30.55 21.62
N THR A 141 -12.14 30.09 21.22
CA THR A 141 -12.47 28.66 21.12
C THR A 141 -11.51 27.91 20.20
N LEU A 142 -11.09 28.53 19.11
CA LEU A 142 -10.19 27.90 18.13
C LEU A 142 -8.75 27.82 18.65
N THR A 143 -8.30 28.83 19.40
CA THR A 143 -7.00 28.82 20.08
C THR A 143 -6.96 27.77 21.19
N GLU A 144 -8.05 27.63 21.95
CA GLU A 144 -8.23 26.56 22.95
C GLU A 144 -8.17 25.18 22.30
N THR A 145 -8.91 24.99 21.19
CA THR A 145 -8.89 23.74 20.40
C THR A 145 -7.47 23.41 19.91
N MET A 146 -6.72 24.41 19.40
CA MET A 146 -5.32 24.19 18.99
C MET A 146 -4.42 23.82 20.17
N ALA A 147 -4.62 24.43 21.33
CA ALA A 147 -3.86 24.10 22.55
C ALA A 147 -4.16 22.67 23.04
N GLU A 148 -5.42 22.24 22.98
CA GLU A 148 -5.82 20.86 23.28
C GLU A 148 -5.17 19.85 22.32
N ILE A 149 -5.13 20.16 21.02
CA ILE A 149 -4.47 19.31 20.03
C ILE A 149 -2.95 19.24 20.27
N GLY A 150 -2.34 20.34 20.72
CA GLY A 150 -0.89 20.46 20.96
C GLY A 150 -0.36 19.84 22.26
N ASN A 151 -1.22 19.65 23.28
CA ASN A 151 -0.79 19.21 24.61
C ASN A 151 -0.61 17.69 24.78
N VAL A 152 -0.77 16.89 23.72
CA VAL A 152 -0.61 15.44 23.80
C VAL A 152 0.89 15.10 23.76
N THR A 153 1.46 14.77 24.91
CA THR A 153 2.84 14.25 24.97
C THR A 153 2.86 12.84 24.38
N PRO A 154 3.64 12.55 23.31
CA PRO A 154 3.82 11.20 22.83
C PRO A 154 4.71 10.44 23.83
N SER A 155 4.10 9.91 24.89
CA SER A 155 4.80 8.98 25.77
C SER A 155 5.02 7.67 25.00
N ILE A 156 6.26 7.15 25.00
CA ILE A 156 6.60 5.84 24.40
C ILE A 156 5.86 4.68 25.11
N SER A 157 5.22 4.94 26.24
CA SER A 157 4.08 4.15 26.71
C SER A 157 2.87 4.44 25.80
N LEU A 158 2.70 3.61 24.77
CA LEU A 158 1.53 3.55 23.90
C LEU A 158 0.24 3.50 24.75
N ASN A 159 -0.30 4.68 25.10
CA ASN A 159 -1.67 4.80 25.57
C ASN A 159 -2.55 4.85 24.31
N LEU A 160 -2.60 3.71 23.60
CA LEU A 160 -3.44 3.50 22.42
C LEU A 160 -4.93 3.43 22.76
N GLN A 161 -5.24 3.32 24.05
CA GLN A 161 -6.60 3.15 24.54
C GLN A 161 -7.14 4.53 24.92
N THR A 162 -7.84 5.14 23.98
CA THR A 162 -8.89 6.12 24.30
C THR A 162 -10.22 5.40 24.08
N GLU A 163 -11.18 5.58 24.98
CA GLU A 163 -12.49 4.89 24.95
C GLU A 163 -13.18 5.00 23.58
N SER A 164 -13.12 6.18 22.95
CA SER A 164 -13.65 6.41 21.60
C SER A 164 -12.85 5.72 20.48
N GLY A 165 -11.55 5.51 20.66
CA GLY A 165 -10.71 4.81 19.68
C GLY A 165 -10.98 3.31 19.62
N GLU A 166 -11.32 2.69 20.75
CA GLU A 166 -11.62 1.25 20.81
C GLU A 166 -12.90 0.90 20.06
N GLU A 167 -13.95 1.72 20.20
CA GLU A 167 -15.20 1.55 19.47
C GLU A 167 -14.99 1.59 17.96
N LEU A 168 -14.18 2.54 17.47
CA LEU A 168 -13.85 2.65 16.05
C LEU A 168 -13.05 1.44 15.55
N VAL A 169 -12.08 0.96 16.33
CA VAL A 169 -11.29 -0.24 15.98
C VAL A 169 -12.20 -1.46 15.89
N GLU A 170 -13.14 -1.63 16.81
CA GLU A 170 -14.09 -2.75 16.79
C GLU A 170 -15.06 -2.65 15.59
N GLN A 171 -15.56 -1.45 15.28
CA GLN A 171 -16.38 -1.22 14.09
C GLN A 171 -15.60 -1.53 12.80
N ALA A 172 -14.35 -1.05 12.70
CA ALA A 172 -13.48 -1.32 11.56
C ALA A 172 -13.16 -2.82 11.43
N ARG A 173 -12.98 -3.53 12.54
CA ARG A 173 -12.79 -4.98 12.53
C ARG A 173 -14.02 -5.71 11.97
N LYS A 174 -15.22 -5.40 12.45
CA LYS A 174 -16.47 -6.00 11.95
C LYS A 174 -16.63 -5.77 10.45
N TYR A 175 -16.40 -4.54 10.00
CA TYR A 175 -16.46 -4.22 8.57
C TYR A 175 -15.41 -4.99 7.76
N ALA A 176 -14.17 -5.12 8.25
CA ALA A 176 -13.14 -5.89 7.57
C ALA A 176 -13.46 -7.39 7.50
N GLU A 177 -14.08 -7.95 8.55
CA GLU A 177 -14.57 -9.34 8.58
C GLU A 177 -15.72 -9.54 7.59
N GLU A 178 -16.71 -8.64 7.56
CA GLU A 178 -17.82 -8.67 6.58
C GLU A 178 -17.31 -8.63 5.14
N GLN A 179 -16.37 -7.73 4.83
CA GLN A 179 -15.73 -7.63 3.51
C GLN A 179 -14.96 -8.90 3.15
N ALA A 180 -14.24 -9.50 4.11
CA ALA A 180 -13.51 -10.75 3.88
C ALA A 180 -14.47 -11.92 3.61
N GLU A 181 -15.59 -11.99 4.33
CA GLU A 181 -16.63 -12.98 4.08
C GLU A 181 -17.32 -12.79 2.72
N GLU A 182 -17.60 -11.56 2.30
CA GLU A 182 -18.12 -11.29 0.96
C GLU A 182 -17.13 -11.74 -0.13
N MET A 183 -15.84 -11.44 0.03
CA MET A 183 -14.80 -11.94 -0.87
C MET A 183 -14.74 -13.47 -0.90
N GLN A 184 -14.88 -14.15 0.25
CA GLN A 184 -14.93 -15.61 0.32
C GLN A 184 -16.20 -16.20 -0.31
N ARG A 185 -17.38 -15.57 -0.12
CA ARG A 185 -18.64 -15.95 -0.78
C ARG A 185 -18.52 -15.86 -2.30
N ASN A 186 -17.86 -14.81 -2.80
CA ASN A 186 -17.60 -14.64 -4.23
C ASN A 186 -16.59 -15.65 -4.81
N LEU A 187 -15.75 -16.26 -3.97
CA LEU A 187 -14.82 -17.34 -4.35
C LEU A 187 -15.47 -18.73 -4.26
N THR A 188 -16.59 -18.88 -3.55
CA THR A 188 -17.26 -20.18 -3.36
C THR A 188 -18.20 -20.45 -4.54
N VAL A 189 -17.62 -20.82 -5.69
CA VAL A 189 -18.40 -21.45 -6.76
C VAL A 189 -18.95 -22.77 -6.22
N THR A 190 -20.27 -22.87 -6.08
CA THR A 190 -20.91 -24.13 -5.67
C THR A 190 -20.60 -25.23 -6.69
N PRO A 191 -20.40 -26.50 -6.27
CA PRO A 191 -20.20 -27.62 -7.19
C PRO A 191 -21.31 -27.76 -8.26
N GLU A 192 -22.49 -27.19 -7.98
CA GLU A 192 -23.61 -27.14 -8.91
C GLU A 192 -23.39 -26.23 -10.12
N ALA A 193 -22.61 -25.15 -9.99
CA ALA A 193 -22.29 -24.25 -11.09
C ALA A 193 -21.30 -24.88 -12.09
N ILE A 194 -20.38 -25.72 -11.62
CA ILE A 194 -19.46 -26.50 -12.48
C ILE A 194 -20.23 -27.59 -13.25
N ARG A 195 -21.26 -28.17 -12.63
CA ARG A 195 -22.06 -29.25 -13.24
C ARG A 195 -22.96 -28.77 -14.38
N ARG A 196 -23.34 -27.49 -14.42
CA ARG A 196 -24.15 -26.93 -15.52
C ARG A 196 -23.33 -26.66 -16.79
N GLN A 197 -22.01 -26.45 -16.68
CA GLN A 197 -21.15 -26.22 -17.85
C GLN A 197 -20.52 -27.51 -18.43
N THR A 198 -20.56 -28.63 -17.70
CA THR A 198 -20.01 -29.93 -18.16
C THR A 198 -21.05 -30.88 -18.75
N GLY A 199 -22.27 -30.39 -19.01
CA GLY A 199 -23.35 -31.17 -19.61
C GLY A 199 -23.17 -31.54 -21.10
N ASN A 200 -22.11 -31.09 -21.77
CA ASN A 200 -21.98 -31.26 -23.22
C ASN A 200 -20.60 -31.74 -23.73
N SER A 201 -19.76 -32.31 -22.87
CA SER A 201 -18.53 -32.97 -23.34
C SER A 201 -18.60 -34.47 -23.09
N LEU A 202 -18.53 -35.20 -24.21
CA LEU A 202 -18.51 -36.66 -24.31
C LEU A 202 -17.69 -37.32 -23.19
N ARG A 203 -18.31 -38.33 -22.57
CA ARG A 203 -17.60 -39.30 -21.73
C ARG A 203 -16.64 -40.11 -22.60
N VAL A 204 -15.36 -40.09 -22.29
CA VAL A 204 -14.42 -41.14 -22.68
C VAL A 204 -13.85 -41.72 -21.38
N PRO A 205 -13.99 -43.03 -21.13
CA PRO A 205 -13.43 -43.63 -19.93
C PRO A 205 -11.94 -43.87 -20.16
N VAL A 206 -11.08 -43.24 -19.36
CA VAL A 206 -9.67 -43.65 -19.28
C VAL A 206 -9.53 -44.61 -18.12
N LEU A 207 -9.26 -45.87 -18.47
CA LEU A 207 -8.91 -46.95 -17.56
C LEU A 207 -7.52 -46.74 -16.96
N ALA A 208 -7.45 -46.97 -15.65
CA ALA A 208 -6.33 -47.43 -14.81
C ALA A 208 -4.88 -47.30 -15.32
N THR A 209 -4.04 -46.59 -14.55
CA THR A 209 -2.83 -47.13 -13.90
C THR A 209 -2.23 -46.09 -12.91
N GLY A 210 -1.97 -46.53 -11.68
CA GLY A 210 -0.72 -46.29 -10.92
C GLY A 210 -0.36 -44.88 -10.39
N GLU A 211 -0.35 -44.78 -9.05
CA GLU A 211 0.64 -44.10 -8.18
C GLU A 211 0.75 -42.55 -8.14
N ASP A 212 0.18 -42.02 -7.03
CA ASP A 212 0.79 -41.25 -5.93
C ASP A 212 1.38 -39.83 -6.09
N ASP A 213 1.02 -39.04 -5.07
CA ASP A 213 1.62 -37.82 -4.50
C ASP A 213 1.52 -36.42 -5.17
N GLY A 214 0.76 -35.56 -4.48
CA GLY A 214 1.40 -34.42 -3.80
C GLY A 214 1.36 -33.06 -4.52
N GLU A 215 0.31 -32.30 -4.23
CA GLU A 215 0.04 -30.91 -4.60
C GLU A 215 1.26 -29.97 -4.60
N LYS A 216 1.63 -29.50 -5.78
CA LYS A 216 2.26 -28.19 -5.99
C LYS A 216 1.18 -27.25 -6.55
N ARG A 217 1.33 -25.94 -6.37
CA ARG A 217 0.34 -24.89 -6.68
C ARG A 217 -0.36 -25.09 -8.04
N PHE A 218 -1.68 -25.21 -8.01
CA PHE A 218 -2.55 -25.61 -9.14
C PHE A 218 -2.26 -24.94 -10.50
N LEU A 219 -1.74 -23.70 -10.54
CA LEU A 219 -1.35 -23.05 -11.80
C LEU A 219 0.13 -23.25 -12.19
N GLY A 220 1.02 -23.41 -11.22
CA GLY A 220 2.47 -23.57 -11.43
C GLY A 220 2.92 -25.02 -11.66
N VAL A 221 2.01 -25.99 -11.60
CA VAL A 221 2.28 -27.42 -11.81
C VAL A 221 1.83 -27.91 -13.17
N LEU A 222 0.73 -27.37 -13.68
CA LEU A 222 0.18 -27.76 -14.97
C LEU A 222 1.13 -27.45 -16.14
N TYR A 223 2.11 -26.57 -15.93
CA TYR A 223 3.02 -26.07 -16.98
C TYR A 223 4.51 -26.26 -16.66
N THR A 224 4.86 -27.03 -15.61
CA THR A 224 6.26 -27.44 -15.40
C THR A 224 6.50 -28.81 -16.04
N SER A 225 6.47 -28.87 -17.37
CA SER A 225 7.22 -29.91 -18.07
C SER A 225 8.68 -29.48 -18.14
N ALA A 226 9.55 -30.26 -17.50
CA ALA A 226 10.99 -30.09 -17.54
C ALA A 226 11.53 -30.36 -18.96
N ARG A 227 11.44 -29.36 -19.82
CA ARG A 227 12.24 -29.18 -21.01
C ARG A 227 12.84 -27.78 -20.95
N GLU A 228 14.13 -27.71 -20.60
CA GLU A 228 14.94 -26.50 -20.80
C GLU A 228 15.19 -26.33 -22.30
N ASP A 229 14.18 -25.92 -23.05
CA ASP A 229 14.34 -25.68 -24.46
C ASP A 229 14.33 -24.16 -24.68
N GLY A 230 15.44 -23.62 -25.22
CA GLY A 230 15.69 -22.20 -25.50
C GLY A 230 14.69 -21.48 -26.42
N SER A 231 13.52 -22.06 -26.62
CA SER A 231 12.32 -21.50 -27.25
C SER A 231 11.85 -20.22 -26.56
N GLU A 232 12.00 -20.08 -25.24
CA GLU A 232 11.58 -18.89 -24.48
C GLU A 232 12.32 -17.62 -24.92
N ASP A 233 13.64 -17.70 -25.08
CA ASP A 233 14.45 -16.58 -25.55
C ASP A 233 14.18 -16.25 -27.02
N GLN A 234 13.85 -17.27 -27.83
CA GLN A 234 13.47 -17.07 -29.24
C GLN A 234 12.11 -16.37 -29.36
N VAL A 235 11.12 -16.77 -28.55
CA VAL A 235 9.78 -16.16 -28.50
C VAL A 235 9.88 -14.73 -27.95
N LEU A 236 10.73 -14.48 -26.95
CA LEU A 236 10.94 -13.13 -26.44
C LEU A 236 11.63 -12.20 -27.46
N LYS A 237 12.63 -12.72 -28.19
CA LYS A 237 13.31 -11.96 -29.26
C LYS A 237 12.35 -11.66 -30.41
N TYR A 238 11.48 -12.61 -30.76
CA TYR A 238 10.42 -12.39 -31.74
C TYR A 238 9.40 -11.35 -31.25
N ALA A 239 8.99 -11.42 -29.99
CA ALA A 239 8.04 -10.48 -29.39
C ALA A 239 8.56 -9.04 -29.31
N SER A 240 9.85 -8.88 -28.99
CA SER A 240 10.51 -7.57 -29.01
C SER A 240 10.69 -7.01 -30.43
N ALA A 241 10.86 -7.86 -31.44
CA ALA A 241 10.95 -7.45 -32.84
C ALA A 241 9.60 -7.00 -33.44
N HIS A 242 8.48 -7.56 -32.96
CA HIS A 242 7.12 -7.25 -33.45
C HIS A 242 6.36 -6.28 -32.53
N ALA A 243 7.09 -5.45 -31.77
CA ALA A 243 6.54 -4.37 -30.93
C ALA A 243 5.42 -4.81 -29.97
N GLY A 244 5.45 -6.05 -29.49
CA GLY A 244 4.52 -6.58 -28.49
C GLY A 244 3.19 -7.13 -29.02
N ALA A 245 2.93 -7.08 -30.32
CA ALA A 245 1.79 -7.75 -30.95
C ALA A 245 2.27 -9.07 -31.57
N VAL A 246 2.09 -10.17 -30.86
CA VAL A 246 2.52 -11.51 -31.29
C VAL A 246 1.29 -12.39 -31.45
N ASP A 247 1.00 -12.81 -32.68
CA ASP A 247 0.05 -13.89 -32.97
C ASP A 247 0.78 -15.23 -32.83
N VAL A 248 0.18 -16.16 -32.10
CA VAL A 248 0.70 -17.51 -31.86
C VAL A 248 0.92 -18.27 -33.18
N ASN A 249 0.06 -18.03 -34.19
CA ASN A 249 0.16 -18.67 -35.50
C ASN A 249 1.32 -18.13 -36.35
N ASP A 250 1.59 -16.83 -36.27
CA ASP A 250 2.67 -16.18 -37.04
C ASP A 250 4.04 -16.46 -36.40
N ALA A 251 4.08 -16.50 -35.07
CA ALA A 251 5.26 -16.94 -34.32
C ALA A 251 5.59 -18.41 -34.58
N SER A 252 4.59 -19.30 -34.63
CA SER A 252 4.78 -20.73 -34.95
C SER A 252 5.42 -20.93 -36.32
N LYS A 253 4.94 -20.21 -37.36
CA LYS A 253 5.49 -20.30 -38.72
C LYS A 253 6.90 -19.74 -38.84
N THR A 254 7.19 -18.65 -38.13
CA THR A 254 8.49 -17.95 -38.27
C THR A 254 9.59 -18.62 -37.44
N LEU A 255 9.24 -19.15 -36.27
CA LEU A 255 10.19 -19.80 -35.35
C LEU A 255 10.30 -21.31 -35.60
N ALA A 256 9.49 -21.88 -36.51
CA ALA A 256 9.37 -23.32 -36.77
C ALA A 256 9.09 -24.14 -35.51
N LEU A 257 8.33 -23.56 -34.58
CA LEU A 257 7.88 -24.16 -33.32
C LEU A 257 6.41 -24.55 -33.41
N GLN A 258 5.98 -25.56 -32.65
CA GLN A 258 4.56 -25.92 -32.56
C GLN A 258 3.76 -24.77 -31.93
N PRO A 259 2.51 -24.51 -32.34
CA PRO A 259 1.66 -23.46 -31.74
C PRO A 259 1.56 -23.61 -30.22
N ASP A 260 1.47 -24.85 -29.73
CA ASP A 260 1.38 -25.19 -28.32
C ASP A 260 2.66 -24.82 -27.55
N GLU A 261 3.84 -24.94 -28.17
CA GLU A 261 5.13 -24.56 -27.58
C GLU A 261 5.28 -23.04 -27.47
N VAL A 262 4.80 -22.31 -28.49
CA VAL A 262 4.79 -20.85 -28.49
C VAL A 262 3.85 -20.33 -27.41
N GLU A 263 2.65 -20.90 -27.30
CA GLU A 263 1.68 -20.53 -26.26
C GLU A 263 2.23 -20.81 -24.85
N HIS A 264 2.85 -21.97 -24.65
CA HIS A 264 3.48 -22.33 -23.38
C HIS A 264 4.60 -21.36 -22.99
N ALA A 265 5.49 -21.00 -23.95
CA ALA A 265 6.55 -20.04 -23.72
C ALA A 265 6.00 -18.63 -23.40
N MET A 266 4.94 -18.19 -24.08
CA MET A 266 4.31 -16.90 -23.82
C MET A 266 3.63 -16.85 -22.45
N LEU A 267 2.92 -17.91 -22.04
CA LEU A 267 2.30 -18.01 -20.71
C LEU A 267 3.34 -18.01 -19.59
N LYS A 268 4.49 -18.66 -19.81
CA LYS A 268 5.60 -18.62 -18.85
C LYS A 268 6.19 -17.21 -18.75
N LEU A 269 6.47 -16.54 -19.87
CA LEU A 269 6.95 -15.14 -19.89
C LEU A 269 5.95 -14.16 -19.25
N LEU A 270 4.64 -14.44 -19.35
CA LEU A 270 3.59 -13.69 -18.66
C LEU A 270 3.63 -13.93 -17.14
N SER A 271 3.83 -15.17 -16.70
CA SER A 271 3.97 -15.49 -15.27
C SER A 271 5.21 -14.85 -14.63
N GLU A 272 6.27 -14.66 -15.41
CA GLU A 272 7.50 -13.96 -15.02
C GLU A 272 7.37 -12.42 -15.11
N GLY A 273 6.25 -11.91 -15.65
CA GLY A 273 6.00 -10.48 -15.81
C GLY A 273 6.82 -9.81 -16.91
N ARG A 274 7.45 -10.58 -17.80
CA ARG A 274 8.30 -10.10 -18.91
C ARG A 274 7.49 -9.69 -20.14
N VAL A 275 6.25 -10.16 -20.24
CA VAL A 275 5.29 -9.83 -21.31
C VAL A 275 3.93 -9.52 -20.66
N LYS A 276 3.11 -8.65 -21.26
CA LYS A 276 1.74 -8.35 -20.81
C LYS A 276 0.73 -8.81 -21.85
N LEU A 277 -0.30 -9.53 -21.41
CA LEU A 277 -1.40 -9.94 -22.28
C LEU A 277 -2.36 -8.75 -22.47
N VAL A 278 -2.37 -8.16 -23.66
CA VAL A 278 -3.43 -7.23 -24.07
C VAL A 278 -4.46 -8.05 -24.84
N ARG A 279 -5.68 -8.15 -24.32
CA ARG A 279 -6.77 -8.82 -25.04
C ARG A 279 -7.12 -7.99 -26.26
N SER A 280 -6.92 -8.55 -27.46
CA SER A 280 -7.41 -7.97 -28.71
C SER A 280 -8.93 -7.91 -28.65
N GLY A 281 -9.45 -6.73 -28.35
CA GLY A 281 -10.84 -6.44 -28.04
C GLY A 281 -11.07 -5.03 -27.49
N GLU A 282 -10.02 -4.39 -26.96
CA GLU A 282 -10.02 -2.96 -26.59
C GLU A 282 -9.18 -2.13 -27.57
N GLU A 283 -9.52 -2.20 -28.85
CA GLU A 283 -9.25 -1.12 -29.80
C GLU A 283 -10.56 -0.79 -30.52
N GLN A 284 -11.44 -0.08 -29.81
CA GLN A 284 -12.34 0.96 -30.33
C GLN A 284 -13.19 1.52 -29.19
N GLY A 285 -12.90 2.76 -28.80
CA GLY A 285 -13.60 3.55 -27.78
C GLY A 285 -12.75 4.69 -27.28
#